data_AF-A0AAN8SCX1-F1
#
_entry.id   AF-A0AAN8SCX1-F1
#
_cell.length_a   1.000
_cell.length_b   1.000
_cell.length_c   1.000
_cell.angle_alpha   90.00
_cell.angle_beta   90.00
_cell.angle_gamma   90.00
#
_symmetry.space_group_name_H-M   'P 1'
#
loop_
_entity.id
_entity.type
_entity.pdbx_description
1 polymer ?
#
loop_
_entity_poly.entity_id
_entity_poly.type
_entity_poly.pdbx_seq_one_letter_code
_entity_poly.pdbx_strand_id
1 'polypeptide(L)'
;MKLNSGSKSYKAAYVEPYVAEVNSTIFWRTPFSVICNPSQMVEFVVMEMEVKSAGEQQKFRGQGTISHKHLLADVWVVKASELGISEGSIHTRTHLGAILKPGDSVLGYHLSDFNINDTNFEKLREADVPDVILVKKYYGERSARKRARNWKLRHLNEDAMNFNKTSEEFEEFLEDLEEDPAYRHNINIYKDNDQVPVSYDDMDDPTFPRITLAEMLEDLQIDNDGDAEMEEEN
;
A
#
# COMPACT_ATOMS: atom_id res chain seq x y z
N MET A 1 -36.11 -27.88 -17.31
CA MET A 1 -34.64 -27.73 -17.44
C MET A 1 -34.10 -27.36 -16.07
N LYS A 2 -33.33 -28.26 -15.44
CA LYS A 2 -32.67 -27.97 -14.16
C LYS A 2 -31.47 -27.08 -14.47
N LEU A 3 -31.51 -25.83 -14.02
CA LEU A 3 -30.35 -24.95 -14.04
C LEU A 3 -29.34 -25.51 -13.06
N ASN A 4 -28.21 -25.97 -13.59
CA ASN A 4 -27.08 -26.43 -12.83
C ASN A 4 -26.47 -25.19 -12.16
N SER A 5 -26.86 -24.89 -10.93
CA SER A 5 -26.15 -23.92 -10.09
C SER A 5 -24.84 -24.57 -9.69
N GLY A 6 -23.84 -24.47 -10.58
CA GLY A 6 -22.47 -24.88 -10.26
C GLY A 6 -22.03 -24.10 -9.04
N SER A 7 -21.92 -24.79 -7.90
CA SER A 7 -21.27 -24.27 -6.70
C SER A 7 -19.83 -23.98 -7.08
N LYS A 8 -19.52 -22.72 -7.42
CA LYS A 8 -18.13 -22.27 -7.57
C LYS A 8 -17.48 -22.48 -6.20
N SER A 9 -16.64 -23.50 -6.10
CA SER A 9 -15.84 -23.74 -4.90
C SER A 9 -14.71 -22.73 -4.90
N TYR A 10 -14.88 -21.64 -4.17
CA TYR A 10 -13.83 -20.65 -4.00
C TYR A 10 -12.78 -21.20 -3.03
N LYS A 11 -11.50 -21.11 -3.38
CA LYS A 11 -10.43 -21.28 -2.39
C LYS A 11 -10.57 -20.13 -1.39
N ALA A 12 -10.97 -20.45 -0.15
CA ALA A 12 -11.09 -19.47 0.92
C ALA A 12 -9.68 -19.20 1.45
N ALA A 13 -9.01 -18.25 0.82
CA ALA A 13 -7.68 -17.84 1.25
C ALA A 13 -7.75 -16.55 2.08
N TYR A 14 -7.12 -16.60 3.25
CA TYR A 14 -7.28 -15.61 4.30
C TYR A 14 -6.19 -14.53 4.19
N VAL A 15 -6.50 -13.41 3.56
CA VAL A 15 -5.86 -12.14 3.91
C VAL A 15 -6.76 -11.48 4.94
N GLU A 16 -6.50 -11.72 6.22
CA GLU A 16 -7.29 -11.12 7.30
C GLU A 16 -6.72 -9.76 7.70
N PRO A 17 -7.55 -8.78 8.07
CA PRO A 17 -7.11 -7.43 8.43
C PRO A 17 -6.53 -7.37 9.84
N TYR A 18 -6.00 -8.47 10.36
CA TYR A 18 -5.43 -8.49 11.70
C TYR A 18 -4.04 -7.90 11.67
N VAL A 19 -3.79 -7.08 12.67
CA VAL A 19 -2.47 -6.53 12.94
C VAL A 19 -1.84 -7.38 14.04
N ALA A 20 -0.60 -7.78 13.81
CA ALA A 20 0.21 -8.47 14.81
C ALA A 20 1.50 -7.68 15.02
N GLU A 21 1.82 -7.39 16.27
CA GLU A 21 3.09 -6.79 16.64
C GLU A 21 4.10 -7.89 16.97
N VAL A 22 5.25 -7.85 16.30
CA VAL A 22 6.34 -8.79 16.54
C VAL A 22 7.50 -8.03 17.17
N ASN A 23 7.76 -8.31 18.44
CA ASN A 23 8.92 -7.76 19.14
C ASN A 23 10.23 -8.44 18.66
N SER A 24 11.34 -7.69 18.60
CA SER A 24 12.65 -8.19 18.17
C SER A 24 13.12 -9.42 18.96
N THR A 25 12.89 -9.48 20.27
CA THR A 25 13.26 -10.65 21.09
C THR A 25 12.49 -11.90 20.68
N ILE A 26 11.25 -11.76 20.23
CA ILE A 26 10.45 -12.89 19.74
C ILE A 26 10.96 -13.31 18.36
N PHE A 27 11.15 -12.35 17.45
CA PHE A 27 11.65 -12.62 16.11
C PHE A 27 12.98 -13.39 16.13
N TRP A 28 13.96 -12.96 16.94
CA TRP A 28 15.26 -13.61 17.00
C TRP A 28 15.24 -15.01 17.64
N ARG A 29 14.20 -15.33 18.42
CA ARG A 29 14.01 -16.68 18.97
C ARG A 29 13.32 -17.63 17.98
N THR A 30 12.45 -17.09 17.13
CA THR A 30 11.70 -17.84 16.11
C THR A 30 11.65 -17.03 14.80
N PRO A 31 12.77 -16.96 14.05
CA PRO A 31 12.83 -16.14 12.86
C PRO A 31 11.98 -16.74 11.74
N PHE A 32 11.48 -15.88 10.87
CA PHE A 32 10.81 -16.26 9.62
C PHE A 32 11.35 -15.41 8.47
N SER A 33 11.36 -16.00 7.27
CA SER A 33 11.82 -15.37 6.04
C SER A 33 10.67 -14.78 5.23
N VAL A 34 10.99 -13.79 4.40
CA VAL A 34 10.08 -13.31 3.35
C VAL A 34 9.95 -14.37 2.26
N ILE A 35 8.74 -14.59 1.76
CA ILE A 35 8.44 -15.59 0.72
C ILE A 35 8.39 -15.00 -0.71
N CYS A 36 8.14 -13.70 -0.83
CA CYS A 36 8.05 -12.98 -2.10
C CYS A 36 8.84 -11.67 -2.03
N ASN A 37 9.57 -11.36 -3.10
CA ASN A 37 10.30 -10.10 -3.24
C ASN A 37 9.42 -9.02 -3.89
N PRO A 38 9.56 -7.74 -3.53
CA PRO A 38 8.76 -6.64 -4.12
C PRO A 38 8.83 -6.57 -5.65
N SER A 39 9.96 -6.93 -6.25
CA SER A 39 10.16 -6.95 -7.71
C SER A 39 9.34 -8.02 -8.45
N GLN A 40 8.77 -8.98 -7.72
CA GLN A 40 7.96 -10.06 -8.29
C GLN A 40 6.46 -9.72 -8.33
N MET A 41 6.06 -8.53 -7.87
CA MET A 41 4.67 -8.09 -7.99
C MET A 41 4.29 -7.91 -9.46
N VAL A 42 3.09 -8.38 -9.81
CA VAL A 42 2.50 -8.26 -11.14
C VAL A 42 1.27 -7.36 -11.05
N GLU A 43 1.00 -6.63 -12.12
CA GLU A 43 -0.19 -5.80 -12.25
C GLU A 43 -1.42 -6.65 -12.56
N PHE A 44 -2.47 -6.42 -11.80
CA PHE A 44 -3.81 -6.96 -11.99
C PHE A 44 -4.80 -5.82 -12.18
N VAL A 45 -5.85 -6.07 -12.95
CA VAL A 45 -6.99 -5.16 -13.10
C VAL A 45 -8.17 -5.74 -12.34
N VAL A 46 -8.79 -4.91 -11.52
CA VAL A 46 -9.99 -5.26 -10.76
C VAL A 46 -11.19 -5.28 -11.70
N MET A 47 -11.82 -6.44 -11.87
CA MET A 47 -13.01 -6.59 -12.71
C MET A 47 -14.28 -6.34 -11.91
N GLU A 48 -14.37 -6.91 -10.70
CA GLU A 48 -15.53 -6.82 -9.82
C GLU A 48 -15.06 -6.92 -8.36
N MET A 49 -15.82 -6.31 -7.43
CA MET A 49 -15.56 -6.42 -6.01
C MET A 49 -16.84 -6.37 -5.16
N GLU A 50 -16.83 -7.11 -4.06
CA GLU A 50 -17.86 -7.12 -3.04
C GLU A 50 -17.23 -6.81 -1.67
N VAL A 51 -17.58 -5.66 -1.10
CA VAL A 51 -17.10 -5.26 0.23
C VAL A 51 -17.82 -6.08 1.30
N LYS A 52 -17.05 -6.71 2.20
CA LYS A 52 -17.59 -7.50 3.29
C LYS A 52 -17.91 -6.61 4.49
N SER A 53 -19.13 -6.75 5.00
CA SER A 53 -19.53 -6.07 6.24
C SER A 53 -18.77 -6.62 7.44
N ALA A 54 -18.43 -5.75 8.40
CA ALA A 54 -17.69 -6.11 9.61
C ALA A 54 -18.36 -7.24 10.44
N GLY A 55 -19.68 -7.43 10.30
CA GLY A 55 -20.43 -8.51 10.95
C GLY A 55 -20.25 -9.90 10.34
N GLU A 56 -19.72 -10.00 9.11
CA GLU A 56 -19.50 -11.27 8.41
C GLU A 56 -18.11 -11.88 8.69
N GLN A 57 -17.28 -11.18 9.45
CA GLN A 57 -15.94 -11.64 9.80
C GLN A 57 -16.01 -12.76 10.84
N GLN A 58 -15.40 -13.90 10.52
CA GLN A 58 -15.31 -15.02 11.45
C GLN A 58 -14.44 -14.62 12.64
N LYS A 59 -15.02 -14.66 13.84
CA LYS A 59 -14.28 -14.40 15.08
C LYS A 59 -13.79 -15.71 15.66
N PHE A 60 -12.50 -15.79 15.98
CA PHE A 60 -11.91 -16.97 16.61
C PHE A 60 -11.13 -16.61 17.88
N ARG A 61 -10.86 -17.61 18.73
CA ARG A 61 -10.12 -17.40 19.98
C ARG A 61 -8.65 -17.10 19.67
N GLY A 62 -8.13 -16.01 20.25
CA GLY A 62 -6.77 -15.54 19.96
C GLY A 62 -6.67 -14.65 18.72
N GLN A 63 -7.81 -14.23 18.17
CA GLN A 63 -7.87 -13.22 17.11
C GLN A 63 -7.23 -11.92 17.62
N GLY A 64 -6.22 -11.43 16.88
CA GLY A 64 -5.49 -10.20 17.19
C GLY A 64 -6.35 -8.96 16.96
N THR A 65 -5.73 -7.79 17.08
CA THR A 65 -6.40 -6.51 16.86
C THR A 65 -6.78 -6.37 15.38
N ILE A 66 -8.03 -5.97 15.12
CA ILE A 66 -8.51 -5.68 13.77
C ILE A 66 -8.06 -4.28 13.37
N SER A 67 -7.48 -4.16 12.19
CA SER A 67 -7.09 -2.86 11.64
C SER A 67 -8.32 -1.99 11.37
N HIS A 68 -8.28 -0.73 11.81
CA HIS A 68 -9.28 0.28 11.47
C HIS A 68 -9.07 0.92 10.10
N LYS A 69 -7.88 0.75 9.50
CA LYS A 69 -7.50 1.30 8.19
C LYS A 69 -8.03 0.45 7.03
N HIS A 70 -8.12 -0.85 7.23
CA HIS A 70 -8.38 -1.82 6.17
C HIS A 70 -9.83 -2.31 6.20
N LEU A 71 -10.37 -2.55 5.01
CA LEU A 71 -11.70 -3.11 4.82
C LEU A 71 -11.60 -4.36 3.96
N LEU A 72 -12.21 -5.44 4.42
CA LEU A 72 -12.21 -6.69 3.68
C LEU A 72 -13.14 -6.61 2.47
N ALA A 73 -12.66 -7.11 1.33
CA ALA A 73 -13.46 -7.29 0.14
C ALA A 73 -13.11 -8.61 -0.57
N ASP A 74 -14.10 -9.25 -1.15
CA ASP A 74 -13.92 -10.33 -2.13
C ASP A 74 -13.80 -9.67 -3.52
N VAL A 75 -12.75 -10.01 -4.27
CA VAL A 75 -12.38 -9.31 -5.51
C VAL A 75 -12.10 -10.31 -6.62
N TRP A 76 -12.54 -9.98 -7.81
CA TRP A 76 -12.25 -10.71 -9.04
C TRP A 76 -11.28 -9.90 -9.89
N VAL A 77 -10.11 -10.47 -10.16
CA VAL A 77 -9.02 -9.79 -10.86
C VAL A 77 -8.57 -10.56 -12.09
N VAL A 78 -8.04 -9.85 -13.07
CA VAL A 78 -7.36 -10.43 -14.24
C VAL A 78 -5.96 -9.84 -14.31
N LYS A 79 -4.95 -10.63 -14.70
CA LYS A 79 -3.60 -10.09 -14.92
C LYS A 79 -3.67 -9.03 -16.03
N ALA A 80 -3.06 -7.86 -15.84
CA ALA A 80 -3.10 -6.78 -16.82
C ALA A 80 -2.58 -7.23 -18.21
N SER A 81 -1.56 -8.09 -18.24
CA SER A 81 -1.01 -8.68 -19.45
C SER A 81 -1.95 -9.63 -20.21
N GLU A 82 -3.00 -10.12 -19.56
CA GLU A 82 -3.97 -11.07 -20.12
C GLU A 82 -5.34 -10.42 -20.36
N LEU A 83 -5.49 -9.15 -20.04
CA LEU A 83 -6.73 -8.41 -20.20
C LEU A 83 -7.17 -8.40 -21.68
N GLY A 84 -8.37 -8.92 -21.94
CA GLY A 84 -8.92 -9.05 -23.30
C GLY A 84 -8.41 -10.26 -24.09
N ILE A 85 -7.54 -11.09 -23.50
CA ILE A 85 -7.04 -12.35 -24.08
C ILE A 85 -7.67 -13.54 -23.37
N SER A 86 -7.73 -13.52 -22.04
CA SER A 86 -8.34 -14.56 -21.22
C SER A 86 -9.67 -14.09 -20.60
N GLU A 87 -10.66 -14.99 -20.58
CA GLU A 87 -12.00 -14.75 -20.01
C GLU A 87 -12.08 -15.12 -18.52
N GLY A 88 -10.95 -15.52 -17.92
CA GLY A 88 -10.90 -16.06 -16.56
C GLY A 88 -10.47 -15.02 -15.53
N SER A 89 -11.40 -14.57 -14.69
CA SER A 89 -11.07 -13.80 -13.49
C SER A 89 -10.65 -14.71 -12.32
N ILE A 90 -9.61 -14.34 -11.60
CA ILE A 90 -9.15 -14.99 -10.38
C ILE A 90 -9.83 -14.33 -9.18
N HIS A 91 -10.45 -15.13 -8.31
CA HIS A 91 -11.05 -14.64 -7.07
C HIS A 91 -10.00 -14.59 -5.96
N THR A 92 -9.94 -13.49 -5.21
CA THR A 92 -9.15 -13.39 -3.99
C THR A 92 -9.80 -12.44 -2.97
N ARG A 93 -9.48 -12.64 -1.69
CA ARG A 93 -9.87 -11.73 -0.61
C ARG A 93 -8.76 -10.73 -0.36
N THR A 94 -9.11 -9.45 -0.25
CA THR A 94 -8.15 -8.36 -0.02
C THR A 94 -8.51 -7.49 1.17
N HIS A 95 -7.49 -6.85 1.74
CA HIS A 95 -7.59 -5.82 2.77
C HIS A 95 -7.76 -4.40 2.20
N LEU A 96 -7.64 -4.26 0.87
CA LEU A 96 -7.71 -3.00 0.13
C LEU A 96 -9.14 -2.58 -0.24
N GLY A 97 -10.17 -3.15 0.39
CA GLY A 97 -11.58 -2.92 0.06
C GLY A 97 -12.07 -1.49 0.31
N ALA A 98 -11.32 -0.68 1.07
CA ALA A 98 -11.64 0.72 1.32
C ALA A 98 -11.20 1.65 0.16
N ILE A 99 -10.19 1.25 -0.62
CA ILE A 99 -9.55 2.11 -1.62
C ILE A 99 -9.76 1.62 -3.06
N LEU A 100 -9.95 0.32 -3.27
CA LEU A 100 -10.13 -0.25 -4.60
C LEU A 100 -11.53 0.00 -5.13
N LYS A 101 -11.62 0.11 -6.45
CA LYS A 101 -12.86 0.12 -7.25
C LYS A 101 -12.70 -0.79 -8.46
N PRO A 102 -13.80 -1.28 -9.05
CA PRO A 102 -13.75 -1.92 -10.37
C PRO A 102 -13.12 -1.00 -11.41
N GLY A 103 -12.17 -1.54 -12.18
CA GLY A 103 -11.36 -0.82 -13.16
C GLY A 103 -9.98 -0.38 -12.64
N ASP A 104 -9.75 -0.40 -11.33
CA ASP A 104 -8.44 -0.02 -10.77
C ASP A 104 -7.36 -1.05 -11.10
N SER A 105 -6.15 -0.57 -11.35
CA SER A 105 -4.94 -1.39 -11.36
C SER A 105 -4.42 -1.61 -9.94
N VAL A 106 -3.94 -2.82 -9.67
CA VAL A 106 -3.44 -3.24 -8.35
C VAL A 106 -2.23 -4.17 -8.52
N LEU A 107 -1.20 -3.96 -7.71
CA LEU A 107 -0.02 -4.83 -7.68
C LEU A 107 -0.23 -5.95 -6.67
N GLY A 108 0.10 -7.17 -7.08
CA GLY A 108 -0.03 -8.36 -6.25
C GLY A 108 0.90 -9.50 -6.65
N TYR A 109 0.97 -10.51 -5.79
CA TYR A 109 1.71 -11.74 -6.05
C TYR A 109 0.77 -12.82 -6.58
N HIS A 110 1.13 -13.44 -7.70
CA HIS A 110 0.45 -14.61 -8.22
C HIS A 110 1.11 -15.88 -7.68
N LEU A 111 0.66 -16.32 -6.50
CA LEU A 111 1.28 -17.42 -5.75
C LEU A 111 1.24 -18.75 -6.49
N SER A 112 0.23 -18.99 -7.34
CA SER A 112 0.16 -20.23 -8.13
C SER A 112 1.29 -20.38 -9.15
N ASP A 113 1.93 -19.27 -9.56
CA ASP A 113 3.07 -19.30 -10.49
C ASP A 113 4.41 -19.36 -9.74
N PHE A 114 4.43 -19.14 -8.42
CA PHE A 114 5.67 -19.12 -7.64
C PHE A 114 6.01 -20.50 -7.08
N ASN A 115 7.27 -20.90 -7.25
CA ASN A 115 7.86 -22.02 -6.51
C ASN A 115 8.46 -21.52 -5.20
N ILE A 116 7.68 -21.57 -4.12
CA ILE A 116 8.07 -21.07 -2.79
C ILE A 116 8.79 -22.18 -2.03
N ASN A 117 10.07 -21.98 -1.75
CA ASN A 117 10.88 -22.89 -0.93
C ASN A 117 10.94 -22.39 0.52
N ASP A 118 9.85 -22.59 1.27
CA ASP A 118 9.77 -22.23 2.69
C ASP A 118 9.12 -23.35 3.50
N THR A 119 9.81 -23.76 4.57
CA THR A 119 9.38 -24.89 5.40
C THR A 119 8.06 -24.66 6.15
N ASN A 120 7.65 -23.40 6.36
CA ASN A 120 6.37 -23.09 6.97
C ASN A 120 5.26 -23.05 5.93
N PHE A 121 5.57 -22.55 4.73
CA PHE A 121 4.66 -22.58 3.59
C PHE A 121 4.29 -24.01 3.19
N GLU A 122 5.24 -24.93 3.15
CA GLU A 122 5.01 -26.37 2.86
C GLU A 122 4.07 -27.06 3.87
N LYS A 123 3.91 -26.51 5.08
CA LYS A 123 3.00 -27.05 6.11
C LYS A 123 1.55 -26.58 5.91
N LEU A 124 1.31 -25.59 5.06
CA LEU A 124 -0.04 -25.08 4.78
C LEU A 124 -0.80 -26.04 3.89
N ARG A 125 -2.14 -26.07 4.05
CA ARG A 125 -2.99 -26.82 3.13
C ARG A 125 -3.16 -26.00 1.86
N GLU A 126 -3.03 -26.63 0.70
CA GLU A 126 -3.21 -25.96 -0.61
C GLU A 126 -4.56 -25.22 -0.74
N ALA A 127 -5.61 -25.70 -0.05
CA ALA A 127 -6.93 -25.08 -0.04
C ALA A 127 -7.00 -23.74 0.73
N ASP A 128 -6.07 -23.51 1.67
CA ASP A 128 -6.02 -22.29 2.48
C ASP A 128 -5.10 -21.22 1.86
N VAL A 129 -4.28 -21.60 0.87
CA VAL A 129 -3.34 -20.71 0.19
C VAL A 129 -4.06 -19.96 -0.95
N PRO A 130 -3.99 -18.62 -1.00
CA PRO A 130 -4.57 -17.84 -2.10
C PRO A 130 -3.81 -18.07 -3.39
N ASP A 131 -4.51 -18.04 -4.51
CA ASP A 131 -3.85 -18.01 -5.83
C ASP A 131 -3.23 -16.62 -6.09
N VAL A 132 -3.86 -15.54 -5.60
CA VAL A 132 -3.40 -14.14 -5.71
C VAL A 132 -3.43 -13.45 -4.34
N ILE A 133 -2.38 -12.71 -4.00
CA ILE A 133 -2.39 -11.74 -2.89
C ILE A 133 -2.22 -10.34 -3.45
N LEU A 134 -3.22 -9.47 -3.26
CA LEU A 134 -3.14 -8.06 -3.62
C LEU A 134 -2.44 -7.27 -2.50
N VAL A 135 -1.46 -6.44 -2.87
CA VAL A 135 -0.56 -5.75 -1.94
C VAL A 135 -0.82 -4.25 -1.90
N LYS A 136 -0.82 -3.58 -3.06
CA LYS A 136 -1.03 -2.13 -3.13
C LYS A 136 -1.75 -1.71 -4.40
N LYS A 137 -2.61 -0.68 -4.31
CA LYS A 137 -3.24 -0.05 -5.48
C LYS A 137 -2.15 0.57 -6.35
N TYR A 138 -2.27 0.44 -7.66
CA TYR A 138 -1.36 1.03 -8.64
C TYR A 138 -2.00 2.28 -9.22
N TYR A 139 -1.47 3.45 -8.88
CA TYR A 139 -1.98 4.75 -9.31
C TYR A 139 -1.34 5.26 -10.62
N GLY A 140 -0.79 4.36 -11.45
CA GLY A 140 -0.16 4.70 -12.72
C GLY A 140 1.34 5.01 -12.63
N GLU A 141 1.86 5.68 -13.66
CA GLU A 141 3.29 5.82 -13.88
C GLU A 141 3.97 6.73 -12.84
N ARG A 142 5.08 6.26 -12.24
CA ARG A 142 5.86 7.02 -11.25
C ARG A 142 6.27 8.41 -11.74
N SER A 143 6.55 8.55 -13.04
CA SER A 143 6.94 9.83 -13.65
C SER A 143 5.82 10.87 -13.62
N ALA A 144 4.55 10.47 -13.75
CA ALA A 144 3.40 11.35 -13.61
C ALA A 144 3.24 11.80 -12.16
N ARG A 145 3.37 10.85 -11.21
CA ARG A 145 3.29 11.13 -9.77
C ARG A 145 4.31 12.17 -9.33
N LYS A 146 5.56 11.99 -9.74
CA LYS A 146 6.65 12.92 -9.45
C LYS A 146 6.40 14.33 -9.98
N ARG A 147 5.81 14.48 -11.16
CA ARG A 147 5.49 15.79 -11.76
C ARG A 147 4.27 16.48 -11.12
N ALA A 148 3.39 15.72 -10.47
CA ALA A 148 2.27 16.27 -9.72
C ALA A 148 2.65 16.70 -8.29
N ARG A 149 3.82 16.29 -7.80
CA ARG A 149 4.32 16.63 -6.46
C ARG A 149 4.67 18.12 -6.37
N ASN A 150 4.02 18.82 -5.44
CA ASN A 150 4.21 20.26 -5.19
C ASN A 150 4.82 20.56 -3.81
N TRP A 151 5.47 19.55 -3.21
CA TRP A 151 6.04 19.61 -1.88
C TRP A 151 7.43 18.98 -1.84
N LYS A 152 8.23 19.37 -0.86
CA LYS A 152 9.58 18.86 -0.59
C LYS A 152 9.84 18.75 0.91
N LEU A 153 10.77 17.87 1.28
CA LEU A 153 11.25 17.75 2.65
C LEU A 153 12.35 18.79 2.91
N ARG A 154 12.46 19.30 4.14
CA ARG A 154 13.63 20.09 4.56
C ARG A 154 14.84 19.17 4.55
N HIS A 155 15.92 19.59 3.89
CA HIS A 155 17.22 18.92 4.01
C HIS A 155 17.60 18.92 5.49
N LEU A 156 17.46 17.77 6.16
CA LEU A 156 18.20 17.55 7.40
C LEU A 156 19.67 17.57 7.00
N ASN A 157 20.49 18.41 7.65
CA ASN A 157 21.91 18.66 7.41
C ASN A 157 22.58 17.64 6.46
N GLU A 158 23.16 18.12 5.37
CA GLU A 158 23.80 17.34 4.29
C GLU A 158 24.74 16.23 4.82
N ASP A 159 25.30 16.37 6.02
CA ASP A 159 26.14 15.37 6.69
C ASP A 159 25.39 14.11 7.21
N ALA A 160 24.10 14.21 7.54
CA ALA A 160 23.28 13.08 8.00
C ALA A 160 22.66 12.30 6.85
N MET A 161 22.64 12.87 5.65
CA MET A 161 22.14 12.28 4.42
C MET A 161 23.28 12.00 3.45
N ASN A 162 24.22 11.14 3.85
CA ASN A 162 25.02 10.34 2.90
C ASN A 162 24.09 9.36 2.14
N PHE A 163 23.10 9.88 1.41
CA PHE A 163 22.22 9.14 0.52
C PHE A 163 23.02 8.73 -0.73
N ASN A 164 23.92 7.77 -0.52
CA ASN A 164 24.18 6.71 -1.51
C ASN A 164 23.01 5.70 -1.52
N LYS A 165 21.82 6.10 -1.06
CA LYS A 165 20.56 5.42 -1.31
C LYS A 165 20.17 5.76 -2.74
N THR A 166 20.02 4.73 -3.56
CA THR A 166 19.56 4.79 -4.94
C THR A 166 18.37 5.74 -5.07
N SER A 167 18.34 6.60 -6.10
CA SER A 167 17.27 7.59 -6.30
C SER A 167 15.85 7.00 -6.26
N GLU A 168 15.72 5.71 -6.51
CA GLU A 168 14.48 4.94 -6.44
C GLU A 168 13.94 4.74 -5.01
N GLU A 169 14.81 4.47 -4.03
CA GLU A 169 14.38 4.26 -2.63
C GLU A 169 13.91 5.56 -1.98
N PHE A 170 14.54 6.67 -2.37
CA PHE A 170 14.07 7.99 -1.96
C PHE A 170 12.71 8.31 -2.58
N GLU A 171 12.50 7.96 -3.85
CA GLU A 171 11.21 8.15 -4.50
C GLU A 171 10.11 7.30 -3.86
N GLU A 172 10.37 6.02 -3.57
CA GLU A 172 9.41 5.14 -2.86
C GLU A 172 9.04 5.69 -1.49
N PHE A 173 10.01 6.24 -0.75
CA PHE A 173 9.74 6.92 0.50
C PHE A 173 8.81 8.13 0.35
N LEU A 174 8.99 8.96 -0.69
CA LEU A 174 8.08 10.08 -0.94
C LEU A 174 6.67 9.61 -1.32
N GLU A 175 6.56 8.50 -2.04
CA GLU A 175 5.28 7.86 -2.37
C GLU A 175 4.57 7.35 -1.10
N ASP A 176 5.29 6.72 -0.18
CA ASP A 176 4.75 6.25 1.10
C ASP A 176 4.19 7.41 1.95
N LEU A 177 4.84 8.58 1.91
CA LEU A 177 4.34 9.79 2.58
C LEU A 177 3.06 10.33 1.94
N GLU A 178 2.91 10.24 0.62
CA GLU A 178 1.67 10.61 -0.06
C GLU A 178 0.52 9.66 0.34
N GLU A 179 0.82 8.36 0.40
CA GLU A 179 -0.15 7.29 0.61
C GLU A 179 -0.67 7.16 2.06
N ASP A 180 0.16 7.41 3.08
CA ASP A 180 -0.26 7.24 4.48
C ASP A 180 0.02 8.46 5.37
N PRO A 181 -1.02 9.11 5.93
CA PRO A 181 -0.86 10.15 6.95
C PRO A 181 -0.04 9.73 8.17
N ALA A 182 -0.09 8.46 8.58
CA ALA A 182 0.65 7.99 9.75
C ALA A 182 2.17 8.05 9.55
N TYR A 183 2.66 7.89 8.31
CA TYR A 183 4.09 8.06 8.01
C TYR A 183 4.52 9.52 8.04
N ARG A 184 3.61 10.46 7.83
CA ARG A 184 3.91 11.91 7.79
C ARG A 184 4.05 12.56 9.16
N HIS A 185 3.45 11.99 10.19
CA HIS A 185 3.27 12.65 11.50
C HIS A 185 4.54 13.25 12.14
N ASN A 186 5.72 12.72 11.81
CA ASN A 186 7.00 13.18 12.37
C ASN A 186 7.94 13.79 11.32
N ILE A 187 7.42 14.23 10.17
CA ILE A 187 8.21 14.72 9.04
C ILE A 187 7.69 16.11 8.64
N ASN A 188 8.60 17.09 8.63
CA ASN A 188 8.26 18.44 8.19
C ASN A 188 8.20 18.51 6.65
N ILE A 189 7.02 18.85 6.13
CA ILE A 189 6.72 18.92 4.69
C ILE A 189 6.50 20.37 4.29
N TYR A 190 7.17 20.81 3.22
CA TYR A 190 7.14 22.19 2.76
C TYR A 190 6.63 22.26 1.34
N LYS A 191 5.92 23.34 1.01
CA LYS A 191 5.55 23.63 -0.36
C LYS A 191 6.81 23.86 -1.21
N ASP A 192 6.87 23.20 -2.35
CA ASP A 192 7.90 23.47 -3.34
C ASP A 192 7.44 24.62 -4.26
N ASN A 193 8.11 25.76 -4.18
CA ASN A 193 7.79 26.92 -5.00
C ASN A 193 8.53 26.91 -6.35
N ASP A 194 9.53 26.04 -6.51
CA ASP A 194 10.37 25.96 -7.71
C ASP A 194 9.76 25.04 -8.77
N GLN A 195 8.87 24.12 -8.35
CA GLN A 195 8.12 23.24 -9.22
C GLN A 195 6.75 23.84 -9.54
N VAL A 196 6.44 23.95 -10.82
CA VAL A 196 5.06 24.19 -11.27
C VAL A 196 4.42 22.81 -11.43
N PRO A 197 3.58 22.36 -10.48
CA PRO A 197 2.95 21.04 -10.59
C PRO A 197 2.08 20.99 -11.85
N VAL A 198 2.09 19.84 -12.52
CA VAL A 198 1.12 19.55 -13.58
C VAL A 198 -0.28 19.66 -12.98
N SER A 199 -1.24 20.22 -13.73
CA SER A 199 -2.60 20.39 -13.25
C SER A 199 -3.18 19.05 -12.83
N TYR A 200 -3.78 18.99 -11.64
CA TYR A 200 -4.43 17.79 -11.13
C TYR A 200 -5.53 17.27 -12.06
N ASP A 201 -6.15 18.18 -12.82
CA ASP A 201 -7.17 17.84 -13.82
C ASP A 201 -6.63 16.99 -14.97
N ASP A 202 -5.29 16.95 -15.15
CA ASP A 202 -4.62 16.16 -16.18
C ASP A 202 -4.22 14.75 -15.70
N MET A 203 -4.51 14.38 -14.44
CA MET A 203 -4.24 13.05 -13.89
C MET A 203 -5.46 12.14 -14.07
N ASP A 204 -5.22 10.89 -14.49
CA ASP A 204 -6.30 9.96 -14.87
C ASP A 204 -7.16 9.47 -13.68
N ASP A 205 -6.60 9.42 -12.46
CA ASP A 205 -7.31 8.96 -11.25
C ASP A 205 -7.45 10.08 -10.20
N PRO A 206 -8.69 10.56 -9.90
CA PRO A 206 -8.91 11.60 -8.89
C PRO A 206 -8.72 11.10 -7.44
N THR A 207 -8.63 9.79 -7.22
CA THR A 207 -8.36 9.16 -5.91
C THR A 207 -6.87 9.09 -5.57
N PHE A 208 -6.03 9.70 -6.40
CA PHE A 208 -4.59 9.77 -6.21
C PHE A 208 -4.22 10.30 -4.81
N PRO A 209 -3.37 9.59 -4.05
CA PRO A 209 -2.92 9.99 -2.73
C PRO A 209 -2.09 11.27 -2.83
N ARG A 210 -2.40 12.28 -2.01
CA ARG A 210 -1.70 13.57 -2.05
C ARG A 210 -1.63 14.20 -0.68
N ILE A 211 -0.60 15.03 -0.51
CA ILE A 211 -0.44 15.89 0.66
C ILE A 211 -1.01 17.26 0.31
N THR A 212 -2.07 17.64 1.01
CA THR A 212 -2.74 18.92 0.81
C THR A 212 -1.97 20.05 1.49
N LEU A 213 -2.16 21.29 1.01
CA LEU A 213 -1.56 22.47 1.66
C LEU A 213 -2.01 22.65 3.12
N ALA A 214 -3.23 22.21 3.46
CA ALA A 214 -3.71 22.24 4.83
C ALA A 214 -2.89 21.29 5.72
N GLU A 215 -2.65 20.06 5.25
CA GLU A 215 -1.82 19.07 5.96
C GLU A 215 -0.37 19.56 6.11
N MET A 216 0.21 20.19 5.07
CA MET A 216 1.57 20.76 5.16
C MET A 216 1.71 21.83 6.25
N LEU A 217 0.64 22.59 6.53
CA LEU A 217 0.65 23.65 7.54
C LEU A 217 0.41 23.11 8.95
N GLU A 218 -0.40 22.05 9.09
CA GLU A 218 -0.67 21.40 10.37
C GLU A 218 0.59 20.69 10.91
N ASP A 219 1.37 20.06 10.02
CA ASP A 219 2.58 19.33 10.38
C ASP A 219 3.84 20.23 10.46
N LEU A 220 3.70 21.55 10.36
CA LEU A 220 4.82 22.48 10.39
C LEU A 220 5.35 22.68 11.82
N GLN A 221 6.45 22.01 12.17
CA GLN A 221 7.21 22.30 13.39
C GLN A 221 8.19 23.45 13.14
N ILE A 222 7.87 24.64 13.64
CA ILE A 222 8.78 25.79 13.63
C ILE A 222 9.66 25.70 14.88
N ASP A 223 10.89 25.25 14.72
CA ASP A 223 11.91 25.37 15.75
C ASP A 223 12.13 26.87 16.02
N ASN A 224 11.68 27.37 17.17
CA ASN A 224 11.87 28.75 17.61
C ASN A 224 13.31 28.93 18.15
N ASP A 225 14.31 28.66 17.32
CA ASP A 225 15.72 28.88 17.61
C ASP A 225 16.25 29.93 16.63
N GLY A 226 16.06 31.20 17.00
CA GLY A 226 16.47 32.35 16.17
C GLY A 226 16.31 33.69 16.90
N ASP A 227 17.28 33.98 17.76
CA ASP A 227 17.86 35.31 18.03
C ASP A 227 16.94 36.53 18.05
N ALA A 228 16.52 36.90 19.27
CA ALA A 228 16.06 38.26 19.59
C ALA A 228 17.06 38.92 20.57
N GLU A 229 18.31 39.11 20.14
CA GLU A 229 19.17 40.14 20.75
C GLU A 229 18.76 41.49 20.15
N MET A 230 17.80 42.16 20.78
CA MET A 230 17.62 43.60 20.60
C MET A 230 18.67 44.30 21.45
N GLU A 231 19.79 44.68 20.83
CA GLU A 231 20.68 45.70 21.39
C GLU A 231 19.94 47.05 21.34
N GLU A 232 19.45 47.51 22.50
CA GLU A 232 19.08 48.91 22.69
C GLU A 232 20.37 49.75 22.71
N GLU A 233 20.66 50.47 21.62
CA GLU A 233 21.59 51.60 21.65
C GLU A 233 21.00 52.73 22.50
N ASN A 234 21.78 53.18 23.49
CA ASN A 234 21.53 54.41 24.25
C ASN A 234 22.82 55.25 24.29
#